data_AF-A0AA45RV36-F1
#
_entry.id   AF-A0AA45RV36-F1
#
_cell.length_a   1.000
_cell.length_b   1.000
_cell.length_c   1.000
_cell.angle_alpha   90.00
_cell.angle_beta   90.00
_cell.angle_gamma   90.00
#
_symmetry.space_group_name_H-M   'P 1'
#
loop_
_entity.id
_entity.type
_entity.pdbx_description
1 polymer ?
#
loop_
_entity_poly.entity_id
_entity_poly.type
_entity_poly.pdbx_seq_one_letter_code
_entity_poly.pdbx_strand_id
1 'polypeptide(L)'
;MLLTDVKIKNAKPAVKPYKLYDERGLFLIVTPNGGKWWRLKYRFENKEKLLSLGVYPDIGLKDARERREEARRLVAHFIDPGLQRKAQKSVRQEHAANSFEIVAREWHAKYAPTWAEHHGDRILRRLERDVFPWIGGRPVVDVSAPDLLSVARRIEQRGALETAHRALANCGQVFRYAVATGRVQRDPTGDLRGALPPVRGEHFSAVTEPSKVATLLRALDNYEGSSVVACALRLAPLVFVRPGELRKAKWSDFDLGNAEWRFHVSKTDTQHIVPLSSQALTVLRELYAITGDGEYVFPSARTNERPMSDNAILAAMRRLGIEKEEMSGHGFRAMARTILDEVLGVRPDLIEHQLAHAVRDPNGRAYNRTAHLPERKKMMQQWSDYLDRIKREGRQTDSGAHGD
;
A
#
# COMPACT_ATOMS: atom_id res chain seq x y z
N MET A 1 -53.56 -18.97 37.17
CA MET A 1 -53.98 -19.89 36.10
C MET A 1 -52.86 -19.92 35.07
N LEU A 2 -52.34 -21.10 34.72
CA LEU A 2 -51.28 -21.24 33.72
C LEU A 2 -51.79 -20.82 32.34
N LEU A 3 -50.95 -20.14 31.56
CA LEU A 3 -51.22 -19.82 30.17
C LEU A 3 -51.12 -21.07 29.28
N THR A 4 -51.93 -21.11 28.22
CA THR A 4 -51.89 -22.14 27.17
C THR A 4 -51.79 -21.48 25.80
N ASP A 5 -51.16 -22.15 24.83
CA ASP A 5 -51.03 -21.63 23.46
C ASP A 5 -52.38 -21.29 22.82
N VAL A 6 -53.43 -22.06 23.10
CA VAL A 6 -54.80 -21.80 22.62
C VAL A 6 -55.31 -20.46 23.15
N LYS A 7 -55.11 -20.19 24.46
CA LYS A 7 -55.53 -18.93 25.09
C LYS A 7 -54.74 -17.73 24.54
N ILE A 8 -53.47 -17.93 24.21
CA ILE A 8 -52.60 -16.90 23.62
C ILE A 8 -53.00 -16.59 22.18
N LYS A 9 -53.26 -17.62 21.36
CA LYS A 9 -53.72 -17.46 19.97
C LYS A 9 -55.03 -16.70 19.91
N ASN A 10 -55.99 -17.08 20.75
CA ASN A 10 -57.34 -16.49 20.80
C ASN A 10 -57.41 -15.11 21.48
N ALA A 11 -56.31 -14.63 22.06
CA ALA A 11 -56.25 -13.31 22.68
C ALA A 11 -56.36 -12.21 21.61
N LYS A 12 -57.46 -11.44 21.65
CA LYS A 12 -57.75 -10.34 20.71
C LYS A 12 -57.29 -8.99 21.28
N PRO A 13 -56.90 -8.02 20.42
CA PRO A 13 -56.61 -6.66 20.87
C PRO A 13 -57.82 -6.04 21.58
N ALA A 14 -57.56 -5.17 22.56
CA ALA A 14 -58.57 -4.40 23.27
C ALA A 14 -58.20 -2.91 23.26
N VAL A 15 -59.15 -2.04 23.63
CA VAL A 15 -58.95 -0.56 23.64
C VAL A 15 -57.77 -0.14 24.52
N LYS A 16 -57.46 -0.91 25.58
CA LYS A 16 -56.30 -0.69 26.46
C LYS A 16 -55.42 -1.95 26.51
N PRO A 17 -54.09 -1.82 26.65
CA PRO A 17 -53.22 -2.96 26.84
C PRO A 17 -53.63 -3.77 28.08
N TYR A 18 -53.69 -5.10 27.95
CA TYR A 18 -54.02 -5.99 29.06
C TYR A 18 -53.01 -7.12 29.20
N LYS A 19 -52.95 -7.69 30.40
CA LYS A 19 -51.97 -8.71 30.78
C LYS A 19 -52.64 -10.07 30.90
N LEU A 20 -52.07 -11.06 30.23
CA LEU A 20 -52.37 -12.46 30.43
C LEU A 20 -51.26 -13.06 31.28
N TYR A 21 -51.56 -13.37 32.53
CA TYR A 21 -50.57 -13.87 33.48
C TYR A 21 -50.30 -15.37 33.28
N ASP A 22 -49.02 -15.73 33.33
CA ASP A 22 -48.56 -17.10 33.58
C ASP A 22 -48.06 -17.18 35.04
N GLU A 23 -47.14 -18.10 35.32
CA GLU A 23 -46.56 -18.28 36.65
C GLU A 23 -45.25 -17.48 36.84
N ARG A 24 -44.83 -17.36 38.11
CA ARG A 24 -43.48 -16.88 38.51
C ARG A 24 -43.09 -15.51 37.93
N GLY A 25 -44.09 -14.64 37.73
CA GLY A 25 -43.92 -13.28 37.23
C GLY A 25 -43.88 -13.17 35.70
N LEU A 26 -44.00 -14.28 34.95
CA LEU A 26 -44.15 -14.26 33.50
C LEU A 26 -45.58 -13.88 33.11
N PHE A 27 -45.73 -13.02 32.11
CA PHE A 27 -47.02 -12.67 31.53
C PHE A 27 -46.86 -12.19 30.09
N LEU A 28 -47.94 -12.25 29.32
CA LEU A 28 -48.04 -11.71 27.97
C LEU A 28 -48.82 -10.39 28.00
N ILE A 29 -48.26 -9.33 27.45
CA ILE A 29 -48.99 -8.08 27.21
C ILE A 29 -49.57 -8.12 25.79
N VAL A 30 -50.87 -7.94 25.67
CA VAL A 30 -51.55 -7.74 24.38
C VAL A 30 -51.81 -6.24 24.23
N THR A 31 -51.29 -5.64 23.16
CA THR A 31 -51.46 -4.21 22.88
C THR A 31 -52.69 -3.95 22.00
N PRO A 32 -53.24 -2.72 21.98
CA PRO A 32 -54.37 -2.35 21.10
C PRO A 32 -54.09 -2.58 19.61
N ASN A 33 -52.82 -2.49 19.20
CA ASN A 33 -52.39 -2.75 17.81
C ASN A 33 -52.16 -4.24 17.52
N GLY A 34 -52.54 -5.14 18.44
CA GLY A 34 -52.43 -6.59 18.30
C GLY A 34 -51.05 -7.20 18.56
N GLY A 35 -50.06 -6.40 18.96
CA GLY A 35 -48.76 -6.90 19.38
C GLY A 35 -48.85 -7.69 20.69
N LYS A 36 -48.17 -8.83 20.75
CA LYS A 36 -48.15 -9.75 21.91
C LYS A 36 -46.72 -9.88 22.43
N TRP A 37 -46.46 -9.36 23.64
CA TRP A 37 -45.10 -9.22 24.18
C TRP A 37 -44.93 -10.02 25.47
N TRP A 38 -43.95 -10.91 25.50
CA TRP A 38 -43.57 -11.62 26.71
C TRP A 38 -42.84 -10.70 27.68
N ARG A 39 -43.28 -10.67 28.93
CA ARG A 39 -42.69 -9.86 30.00
C ARG A 39 -42.50 -10.69 31.26
N LEU A 40 -41.41 -10.42 31.97
CA LEU A 40 -41.12 -10.97 33.29
C LEU A 40 -41.02 -9.84 34.30
N LYS A 41 -41.91 -9.87 35.30
CA LYS A 41 -41.81 -9.05 36.50
C LYS A 41 -40.94 -9.78 37.52
N TYR A 42 -39.86 -9.13 37.96
CA TYR A 42 -38.92 -9.66 38.94
C TYR A 42 -38.52 -8.58 39.95
N ARG A 43 -37.88 -8.98 41.04
CA ARG A 43 -37.27 -8.05 42.02
C ARG A 43 -35.77 -8.26 42.05
N PHE A 44 -35.04 -7.15 42.14
CA PHE A 44 -33.60 -7.14 42.32
C PHE A 44 -33.28 -5.98 43.27
N GLU A 45 -32.51 -6.23 44.34
CA GLU A 45 -32.21 -5.23 45.39
C GLU A 45 -33.47 -4.51 45.91
N ASN A 46 -34.51 -5.27 46.24
CA ASN A 46 -35.83 -4.77 46.70
C ASN A 46 -36.56 -3.84 45.71
N LYS A 47 -36.05 -3.65 44.49
CA LYS A 47 -36.72 -2.89 43.43
C LYS A 47 -37.41 -3.82 42.46
N GLU A 48 -38.67 -3.54 42.18
CA GLU A 48 -39.42 -4.23 41.13
C GLU A 48 -38.94 -3.76 39.75
N LYS A 49 -38.65 -4.72 38.87
CA LYS A 49 -38.18 -4.49 37.51
C LYS A 49 -38.96 -5.34 36.51
N LEU A 50 -38.95 -4.90 35.26
CA LEU A 50 -39.64 -5.56 34.16
C LEU A 50 -38.68 -5.89 33.02
N LEU A 51 -38.58 -7.17 32.67
CA LEU A 51 -37.74 -7.67 31.59
C LEU A 51 -38.60 -8.06 30.38
N SER A 52 -38.21 -7.65 29.18
CA SER A 52 -38.80 -8.18 27.94
C SER A 52 -38.27 -9.59 27.67
N LEU A 53 -39.08 -10.55 27.23
CA LEU A 53 -38.58 -11.89 26.87
C LEU A 53 -38.77 -12.24 25.40
N GLY A 54 -39.41 -11.35 24.62
CA GLY A 54 -39.61 -11.52 23.19
C GLY A 54 -41.02 -11.14 22.76
N VAL A 55 -41.30 -11.36 21.47
CA VAL A 55 -42.60 -11.11 20.84
C VAL A 55 -43.18 -12.45 20.40
N TYR A 56 -44.48 -12.64 20.59
CA TYR A 56 -45.21 -13.77 20.04
C TYR A 56 -45.70 -13.42 18.62
N PRO A 57 -45.62 -14.31 17.62
CA PRO A 57 -45.32 -15.75 17.74
C PRO A 57 -43.83 -16.14 17.66
N ASP A 58 -42.91 -15.23 17.34
CA ASP A 58 -41.47 -15.54 17.17
C ASP A 58 -40.88 -16.28 18.37
N ILE A 59 -41.34 -15.93 19.57
CA ILE A 59 -41.04 -16.62 20.83
C ILE A 59 -42.33 -17.27 21.33
N GLY A 60 -42.37 -18.61 21.32
CA GLY A 60 -43.49 -19.40 21.82
C GLY A 60 -43.60 -19.39 23.35
N LEU A 61 -44.68 -19.96 23.88
CA LEU A 61 -44.88 -20.07 25.34
C LEU A 61 -43.76 -20.88 26.01
N LYS A 62 -43.29 -21.96 25.37
CA LYS A 62 -42.19 -22.79 25.87
C LYS A 62 -40.90 -21.97 26.02
N ASP A 63 -40.45 -21.32 24.95
CA ASP A 63 -39.25 -20.49 24.94
C ASP A 63 -39.35 -19.32 25.94
N ALA A 64 -40.54 -18.74 26.09
CA ALA A 64 -40.77 -17.69 27.09
C ALA A 64 -40.59 -18.21 28.53
N ARG A 65 -40.99 -19.46 28.81
CA ARG A 65 -40.75 -20.13 30.10
C ARG A 65 -39.28 -20.49 30.30
N GLU A 66 -38.57 -20.93 29.26
CA GLU A 66 -37.12 -21.19 29.33
C GLU A 66 -36.34 -19.91 29.64
N ARG A 67 -36.59 -18.82 28.88
CA ARG A 67 -35.97 -17.51 29.13
C ARG A 67 -36.34 -16.91 30.50
N ARG A 68 -37.51 -17.24 31.03
CA ARG A 68 -37.88 -16.90 32.41
C ARG A 68 -36.98 -17.60 33.41
N GLU A 69 -36.78 -18.91 33.27
CA GLU A 69 -35.91 -19.66 34.19
C GLU A 69 -34.46 -19.18 34.11
N GLU A 70 -33.94 -18.87 32.91
CA GLU A 70 -32.62 -18.24 32.75
C GLU A 70 -32.52 -16.91 33.49
N ALA A 71 -33.49 -16.00 33.29
CA ALA A 71 -33.50 -14.71 33.99
C ALA A 71 -33.61 -14.87 35.51
N ARG A 72 -34.36 -15.87 35.99
CA ARG A 72 -34.45 -16.18 37.44
C ARG A 72 -33.13 -16.75 37.98
N ARG A 73 -32.42 -17.58 37.22
CA ARG A 73 -31.07 -18.06 37.58
C ARG A 73 -30.11 -16.89 37.75
N LEU A 74 -30.11 -15.92 36.84
CA LEU A 74 -29.27 -14.73 36.95
C LEU A 74 -29.56 -13.93 38.23
N VAL A 75 -30.85 -13.71 38.56
CA VAL A 75 -31.24 -13.05 39.82
C VAL A 75 -30.75 -13.83 41.04
N ALA A 76 -30.82 -15.16 41.01
CA ALA A 76 -30.33 -16.02 42.10
C ALA A 76 -28.80 -15.92 42.30
N HIS A 77 -28.05 -15.58 41.25
CA HIS A 77 -26.61 -15.31 41.31
C HIS A 77 -26.29 -13.83 41.52
N PHE A 78 -27.25 -13.03 42.00
CA PHE A 78 -27.10 -11.58 42.22
C PHE A 78 -26.72 -10.78 40.95
N ILE A 79 -27.09 -11.27 39.76
CA ILE A 79 -26.92 -10.55 38.49
C ILE A 79 -28.27 -10.00 38.03
N ASP A 80 -28.36 -8.69 37.76
CA ASP A 80 -29.56 -8.09 37.18
C ASP A 80 -29.68 -8.46 35.68
N PRO A 81 -30.69 -9.26 35.27
CA PRO A 81 -30.87 -9.67 33.88
C PRO A 81 -31.06 -8.49 32.91
N GLY A 82 -31.67 -7.40 33.38
CA GLY A 82 -31.90 -6.19 32.59
C GLY A 82 -30.61 -5.45 32.29
N LEU A 83 -29.72 -5.32 33.29
CA LEU A 83 -28.40 -4.72 33.12
C LEU A 83 -27.48 -5.61 32.26
N GLN A 84 -27.48 -6.92 32.49
CA GLN A 84 -26.69 -7.85 31.68
C GLN A 84 -27.10 -7.80 30.19
N ARG A 85 -28.39 -7.77 29.88
CA ARG A 85 -28.84 -7.62 28.49
C ARG A 85 -28.46 -6.27 27.92
N LYS A 86 -28.56 -5.18 28.70
CA LYS A 86 -28.14 -3.85 28.25
C LYS A 86 -26.63 -3.82 27.96
N ALA A 87 -25.82 -4.43 28.81
CA ALA A 87 -24.38 -4.58 28.62
C ALA A 87 -24.06 -5.43 27.38
N GLN A 88 -24.72 -6.56 27.16
CA GLN A 88 -24.55 -7.37 25.94
C GLN A 88 -24.94 -6.59 24.67
N LYS A 89 -25.98 -5.76 24.73
CA LYS A 89 -26.39 -4.92 23.62
C LYS A 89 -25.39 -3.79 23.35
N SER A 90 -24.88 -3.11 24.39
CA SER A 90 -23.88 -2.05 24.23
C SER A 90 -22.57 -2.62 23.69
N VAL A 91 -22.13 -3.77 24.21
CA VAL A 91 -20.97 -4.51 23.71
C VAL A 91 -21.15 -4.82 22.22
N ARG A 92 -22.28 -5.39 21.79
CA ARG A 92 -22.55 -5.62 20.35
C ARG A 92 -22.52 -4.36 19.49
N GLN A 93 -23.03 -3.24 20.00
CA GLN A 93 -23.02 -1.96 19.28
C GLN A 93 -21.60 -1.37 19.18
N GLU A 94 -20.82 -1.48 20.25
CA GLU A 94 -19.43 -1.05 20.30
C GLU A 94 -18.53 -1.92 19.40
N HIS A 95 -18.75 -3.23 19.38
CA HIS A 95 -18.07 -4.16 18.48
C HIS A 95 -18.37 -3.86 17.00
N ALA A 96 -19.61 -3.51 16.67
CA ALA A 96 -19.99 -3.11 15.31
C ALA A 96 -19.38 -1.74 14.92
N ALA A 97 -19.23 -0.82 15.88
CA ALA A 97 -18.60 0.48 15.67
C ALA A 97 -17.07 0.41 15.59
N ASN A 98 -16.44 -0.65 16.13
CA ASN A 98 -15.00 -0.85 16.16
C ASN A 98 -14.56 -2.06 15.33
N SER A 99 -15.11 -2.22 14.12
CA SER A 99 -14.62 -3.23 13.19
C SER A 99 -13.17 -2.95 12.77
N PHE A 100 -12.44 -3.98 12.37
CA PHE A 100 -11.06 -3.83 11.91
C PHE A 100 -10.93 -2.82 10.78
N GLU A 101 -11.86 -2.82 9.83
CA GLU A 101 -11.88 -1.87 8.72
C GLU A 101 -12.08 -0.43 9.18
N ILE A 102 -13.02 -0.18 10.10
CA ILE A 102 -13.27 1.17 10.62
C ILE A 102 -12.00 1.70 11.28
N VAL A 103 -11.38 0.90 12.14
CA VAL A 103 -10.14 1.29 12.83
C VAL A 103 -8.99 1.48 11.84
N ALA A 104 -8.90 0.64 10.80
CA ALA A 104 -7.89 0.78 9.76
C ALA A 104 -8.06 2.07 8.93
N ARG A 105 -9.30 2.47 8.62
CA ARG A 105 -9.58 3.71 7.90
C ARG A 105 -9.34 4.95 8.76
N GLU A 106 -9.70 4.89 10.05
CA GLU A 106 -9.38 5.94 11.03
C GLU A 106 -7.86 6.13 11.18
N TRP A 107 -7.13 5.02 11.33
CA TRP A 107 -5.67 5.02 11.32
C TRP A 107 -5.13 5.63 10.03
N HIS A 108 -5.58 5.15 8.87
CA HIS A 108 -5.11 5.65 7.58
C HIS A 108 -5.34 7.15 7.44
N ALA A 109 -6.54 7.67 7.72
CA ALA A 109 -6.86 9.09 7.65
C ALA A 109 -5.95 9.95 8.55
N LYS A 110 -5.54 9.44 9.71
CA LYS A 110 -4.65 10.15 10.63
C LYS A 110 -3.21 10.26 10.12
N TYR A 111 -2.68 9.20 9.50
CA TYR A 111 -1.27 9.14 9.12
C TYR A 111 -1.02 9.44 7.63
N ALA A 112 -2.00 9.26 6.76
CA ALA A 112 -1.85 9.51 5.33
C ALA A 112 -1.32 10.91 4.97
N PRO A 113 -1.68 12.00 5.68
CA PRO A 113 -1.11 13.33 5.44
C PRO A 113 0.41 13.43 5.65
N THR A 114 1.00 12.51 6.42
CA THR A 114 2.45 12.46 6.69
C THR A 114 3.22 11.66 5.63
N TRP A 115 2.51 11.01 4.70
CA TRP A 115 3.10 10.19 3.66
C TRP A 115 3.00 10.89 2.31
N ALA A 116 3.83 10.48 1.35
CA ALA A 116 3.56 10.79 -0.04
C ALA A 116 2.18 10.21 -0.42
N GLU A 117 1.33 10.99 -1.09
CA GLU A 117 -0.07 10.63 -1.41
C GLU A 117 -0.20 9.20 -1.98
N HIS A 118 0.58 8.88 -3.01
CA HIS A 118 0.57 7.57 -3.65
C HIS A 118 1.03 6.41 -2.72
N HIS A 119 1.81 6.70 -1.67
CA HIS A 119 2.14 5.70 -0.65
C HIS A 119 0.92 5.34 0.21
N GLY A 120 0.20 6.36 0.69
CA GLY A 120 -1.04 6.18 1.44
C GLY A 120 -2.09 5.42 0.66
N ASP A 121 -2.27 5.76 -0.62
CA ASP A 121 -3.18 5.05 -1.51
C ASP A 121 -2.81 3.56 -1.68
N ARG A 122 -1.52 3.25 -1.83
CA ARG A 122 -1.04 1.87 -1.97
C ARG A 122 -1.29 1.05 -0.70
N ILE A 123 -1.20 1.67 0.47
CA ILE A 123 -1.52 1.03 1.75
C ILE A 123 -3.01 0.71 1.81
N LEU A 124 -3.88 1.69 1.53
CA LEU A 124 -5.32 1.52 1.61
C LEU A 124 -5.83 0.50 0.60
N ARG A 125 -5.41 0.61 -0.67
CA ARG A 125 -5.78 -0.37 -1.72
C ARG A 125 -5.38 -1.80 -1.36
N ARG A 126 -4.22 -2.00 -0.71
CA ARG A 126 -3.80 -3.32 -0.22
C ARG A 126 -4.75 -3.83 0.86
N LEU A 127 -5.11 -2.99 1.83
CA LEU A 127 -6.04 -3.37 2.88
C LEU A 127 -7.42 -3.71 2.30
N GLU A 128 -7.94 -2.89 1.40
CA GLU A 128 -9.24 -3.08 0.75
C GLU A 128 -9.32 -4.35 -0.09
N ARG A 129 -8.26 -4.66 -0.85
CA ARG A 129 -8.25 -5.83 -1.73
C ARG A 129 -7.94 -7.12 -0.99
N ASP A 130 -6.99 -7.05 -0.05
CA ASP A 130 -6.34 -8.25 0.47
C ASP A 130 -6.68 -8.56 1.93
N VAL A 131 -7.23 -7.60 2.70
CA VAL A 131 -7.46 -7.75 4.15
C VAL A 131 -8.94 -7.59 4.52
N PHE A 132 -9.57 -6.48 4.17
CA PHE A 132 -10.96 -6.17 4.53
C PHE A 132 -11.98 -7.23 4.10
N PRO A 133 -11.87 -7.88 2.92
CA PRO A 133 -12.82 -8.91 2.52
C PRO A 133 -12.89 -10.10 3.48
N TRP A 134 -11.85 -10.32 4.29
CA TRP A 134 -11.72 -11.48 5.15
C TRP A 134 -11.94 -11.18 6.62
N ILE A 135 -11.49 -10.02 7.09
CA ILE A 135 -11.52 -9.64 8.51
C ILE A 135 -12.06 -8.23 8.77
N GLY A 136 -12.34 -7.44 7.73
CA GLY A 136 -12.68 -6.01 7.86
C GLY A 136 -13.93 -5.75 8.70
N GLY A 137 -14.98 -6.57 8.50
CA GLY A 137 -16.24 -6.46 9.24
C GLY A 137 -16.21 -7.04 10.66
N ARG A 138 -15.13 -7.70 11.06
CA ARG A 138 -15.02 -8.28 12.41
C ARG A 138 -14.59 -7.21 13.42
N PRO A 139 -15.08 -7.27 14.67
CA PRO A 139 -14.58 -6.37 15.72
C PRO A 139 -13.07 -6.55 15.90
N VAL A 140 -12.33 -5.45 16.01
CA VAL A 140 -10.86 -5.47 16.07
C VAL A 140 -10.33 -6.32 17.24
N VAL A 141 -11.06 -6.34 18.36
CA VAL A 141 -10.74 -7.12 19.57
C VAL A 141 -10.89 -8.63 19.37
N ASP A 142 -11.69 -9.06 18.40
CA ASP A 142 -11.94 -10.48 18.10
C ASP A 142 -11.02 -11.00 16.99
N VAL A 143 -10.14 -10.18 16.44
CA VAL A 143 -9.19 -10.58 15.39
C VAL A 143 -7.90 -11.10 16.02
N SER A 144 -7.61 -12.38 15.78
CA SER A 144 -6.49 -13.10 16.38
C SER A 144 -5.26 -13.20 15.45
N ALA A 145 -4.12 -13.63 15.99
CA ALA A 145 -2.92 -13.91 15.18
C ALA A 145 -3.17 -14.97 14.08
N PRO A 146 -3.83 -16.11 14.36
CA PRO A 146 -4.23 -17.06 13.31
C PRO A 146 -5.08 -16.45 12.20
N ASP A 147 -6.00 -15.53 12.52
CA ASP A 147 -6.82 -14.85 11.51
C ASP A 147 -5.95 -14.04 10.55
N LEU A 148 -5.01 -13.26 11.10
CA LEU A 148 -4.08 -12.45 10.31
C LEU A 148 -3.14 -13.31 9.46
N LEU A 149 -2.65 -14.42 10.01
CA LEU A 149 -1.83 -15.37 9.25
C LEU A 149 -2.63 -16.00 8.11
N SER A 150 -3.91 -16.33 8.32
CA SER A 150 -4.77 -16.87 7.27
C SER A 150 -4.92 -15.90 6.09
N VAL A 151 -5.07 -14.60 6.38
CA VAL A 151 -5.11 -13.54 5.38
C VAL A 151 -3.78 -13.46 4.63
N ALA A 152 -2.66 -13.46 5.34
CA ALA A 152 -1.34 -13.41 4.75
C ALA A 152 -1.06 -14.61 3.82
N ARG A 153 -1.43 -15.83 4.25
CA ARG A 153 -1.29 -17.06 3.45
C ARG A 153 -2.13 -17.02 2.17
N ARG A 154 -3.32 -16.43 2.18
CA ARG A 154 -4.11 -16.22 0.95
C ARG A 154 -3.39 -15.31 -0.05
N ILE A 155 -2.64 -14.31 0.43
CA ILE A 155 -1.85 -13.43 -0.43
C ILE A 155 -0.64 -14.19 -0.99
N GLU A 156 0.05 -14.94 -0.13
CA GLU A 156 1.18 -15.80 -0.49
C GLU A 156 0.80 -16.85 -1.54
N GLN A 157 -0.33 -17.53 -1.39
CA GLN A 157 -0.83 -18.55 -2.33
C GLN A 157 -1.09 -18.01 -3.74
N ARG A 158 -1.23 -16.68 -3.91
CA ARG A 158 -1.31 -16.01 -5.21
C ARG A 158 0.07 -15.68 -5.81
N GLY A 159 1.16 -16.13 -5.19
CA GLY A 159 2.54 -15.82 -5.57
C GLY A 159 3.03 -14.43 -5.11
N ALA A 160 2.27 -13.72 -4.28
CA ALA A 160 2.55 -12.33 -3.91
C ALA A 160 3.19 -12.19 -2.51
N LEU A 161 4.29 -12.90 -2.26
CA LEU A 161 4.91 -13.01 -0.93
C LEU A 161 5.31 -11.65 -0.32
N GLU A 162 5.90 -10.74 -1.09
CA GLU A 162 6.24 -9.39 -0.61
C GLU A 162 4.97 -8.61 -0.20
N THR A 163 3.87 -8.80 -0.93
CA THR A 163 2.58 -8.18 -0.60
C THR A 163 2.01 -8.77 0.70
N ALA A 164 2.21 -10.06 0.95
CA ALA A 164 1.79 -10.72 2.18
C ALA A 164 2.50 -10.13 3.41
N HIS A 165 3.83 -9.99 3.36
CA HIS A 165 4.62 -9.33 4.41
C HIS A 165 4.17 -7.90 4.64
N ARG A 166 3.96 -7.13 3.57
CA ARG A 166 3.49 -5.75 3.67
C ARG A 166 2.06 -5.63 4.20
N ALA A 167 1.18 -6.59 3.92
CA ALA A 167 -0.17 -6.62 4.47
C ALA A 167 -0.12 -6.88 5.99
N LEU A 168 0.66 -7.86 6.45
CA LEU A 168 0.85 -8.11 7.88
C LEU A 168 1.45 -6.90 8.61
N ALA A 169 2.44 -6.24 8.01
CA ALA A 169 3.03 -5.04 8.59
C ALA A 169 2.00 -3.90 8.75
N ASN A 170 1.14 -3.69 7.73
CA ASN A 170 0.05 -2.73 7.81
C ASN A 170 -0.97 -3.12 8.90
N CYS A 171 -1.34 -4.40 9.00
CA CYS A 171 -2.21 -4.88 10.07
C CYS A 171 -1.62 -4.57 11.46
N GLY A 172 -0.31 -4.78 11.65
CA GLY A 172 0.36 -4.45 12.92
C GLY A 172 0.36 -2.95 13.21
N GLN A 173 0.42 -2.09 12.20
CA GLN A 173 0.24 -0.64 12.38
C GLN A 173 -1.19 -0.29 12.84
N VAL A 174 -2.20 -0.90 12.23
CA VAL A 174 -3.62 -0.74 12.63
C VAL A 174 -3.83 -1.24 14.06
N PHE A 175 -3.26 -2.39 14.44
CA PHE A 175 -3.37 -2.92 15.80
C PHE A 175 -2.65 -2.04 16.83
N ARG A 176 -1.45 -1.54 16.54
CA ARG A 176 -0.78 -0.59 17.44
C ARG A 176 -1.57 0.70 17.61
N TYR A 177 -2.24 1.16 16.57
CA TYR A 177 -3.18 2.28 16.67
C TYR A 177 -4.40 1.94 17.53
N ALA A 178 -4.97 0.74 17.37
CA ALA A 178 -6.06 0.24 18.21
C ALA A 178 -5.66 0.15 19.69
N VAL A 179 -4.41 -0.27 19.98
CA VAL A 179 -3.84 -0.28 21.34
C VAL A 179 -3.76 1.15 21.89
N ALA A 180 -3.17 2.07 21.12
CA ALA A 180 -3.01 3.47 21.53
C ALA A 180 -4.35 4.20 21.78
N THR A 181 -5.44 3.71 21.19
CA THR A 181 -6.80 4.24 21.35
C THR A 181 -7.67 3.43 22.32
N GLY A 182 -7.08 2.45 23.01
CA GLY A 182 -7.76 1.66 24.06
C GLY A 182 -8.76 0.61 23.54
N ARG A 183 -8.78 0.32 22.24
CA ARG A 183 -9.72 -0.63 21.61
C ARG A 183 -9.28 -2.09 21.77
N VAL A 184 -7.98 -2.33 21.89
CA VAL A 184 -7.39 -3.65 22.14
C VAL A 184 -6.24 -3.52 23.12
N GLN A 185 -5.91 -4.61 23.82
CA GLN A 185 -4.82 -4.61 24.81
C GLN A 185 -3.45 -4.88 24.20
N ARG A 186 -3.41 -5.53 23.03
CA ARG A 186 -2.18 -6.05 22.42
C ARG A 186 -2.26 -6.08 20.90
N ASP A 187 -1.11 -5.90 20.26
CA ASP A 187 -0.90 -6.22 18.85
C ASP A 187 -0.54 -7.72 18.67
N PRO A 188 -1.40 -8.53 18.03
CA PRO A 188 -1.15 -9.96 17.82
C PRO A 188 -0.16 -10.26 16.67
N THR A 189 0.26 -9.25 15.89
CA THR A 189 1.17 -9.48 14.74
C THR A 189 2.61 -9.80 15.14
N GLY A 190 3.02 -9.43 16.36
CA GLY A 190 4.35 -9.74 16.88
C GLY A 190 4.67 -11.22 16.89
N ASP A 191 3.66 -12.06 17.17
CA ASP A 191 3.80 -13.52 17.24
C ASP A 191 3.90 -14.18 15.86
N LEU A 192 3.65 -13.44 14.78
CA LEU A 192 3.70 -13.92 13.40
C LEU A 192 5.06 -13.72 12.73
N ARG A 193 6.07 -13.22 13.46
CA ARG A 193 7.43 -13.11 12.93
C ARG A 193 7.96 -14.49 12.55
N GLY A 194 8.40 -14.63 11.29
CA GLY A 194 8.88 -15.90 10.74
C GLY A 194 7.77 -16.86 10.28
N ALA A 195 6.49 -16.50 10.42
CA ALA A 195 5.38 -17.34 9.97
C ALA A 195 5.21 -17.36 8.43
N LEU A 196 5.77 -16.38 7.74
CA LEU A 196 5.92 -16.36 6.28
C LEU A 196 7.38 -16.62 5.90
N PRO A 197 7.65 -17.33 4.79
CA PRO A 197 9.01 -17.49 4.28
C PRO A 197 9.61 -16.12 3.94
N PRO A 198 10.95 -15.97 4.03
CA PRO A 198 11.61 -14.73 3.66
C PRO A 198 11.45 -14.45 2.17
N VAL A 199 11.22 -13.19 1.82
CA VAL A 199 11.30 -12.75 0.42
C VAL A 199 12.76 -12.81 0.01
N ARG A 200 13.10 -13.66 -0.96
CA ARG A 200 14.40 -13.59 -1.62
C ARG A 200 14.35 -12.40 -2.57
N GLY A 201 15.09 -11.35 -2.25
CA GLY A 201 15.26 -10.21 -3.16
C GLY A 201 16.15 -10.64 -4.31
N GLU A 202 15.64 -10.59 -5.54
CA GLU A 202 16.50 -10.59 -6.72
C GLU A 202 17.07 -9.18 -6.87
N HIS A 203 18.38 -9.07 -7.14
CA HIS A 203 18.95 -7.80 -7.55
C HIS A 203 18.25 -7.35 -8.84
N PHE A 204 17.94 -6.05 -8.95
CA PHE A 204 17.36 -5.52 -10.18
C PHE A 204 18.26 -5.89 -11.37
N SER A 205 17.69 -6.56 -12.36
CA SER A 205 18.39 -6.90 -13.58
C SER A 205 18.99 -5.67 -14.24
N ALA A 206 20.29 -5.74 -14.46
CA ALA A 206 21.09 -4.73 -15.09
C ALA A 206 22.17 -5.42 -15.92
N VAL A 207 22.23 -5.06 -17.20
CA VAL A 207 23.33 -5.47 -18.07
C VAL A 207 24.56 -4.66 -17.67
N THR A 208 25.60 -5.33 -17.17
CA THR A 208 26.87 -4.68 -16.76
C THR A 208 28.07 -5.12 -17.59
N GLU A 209 27.93 -6.20 -18.37
CA GLU A 209 28.98 -6.70 -19.26
C GLU A 209 29.13 -5.80 -20.49
N PRO A 210 30.32 -5.23 -20.79
CA PRO A 210 30.49 -4.24 -21.87
C PRO A 210 29.96 -4.66 -23.24
N SER A 211 30.14 -5.93 -23.63
CA SER A 211 29.66 -6.50 -24.89
C SER A 211 28.12 -6.43 -24.99
N LYS A 212 27.43 -6.89 -23.95
CA LYS A 212 25.97 -6.86 -23.85
C LYS A 212 25.44 -5.43 -23.70
N VAL A 213 26.14 -4.55 -22.99
CA VAL A 213 25.80 -3.13 -22.93
C VAL A 213 25.86 -2.52 -24.32
N ALA A 214 26.87 -2.84 -25.13
CA ALA A 214 26.95 -2.34 -26.49
C ALA A 214 25.75 -2.80 -27.34
N THR A 215 25.35 -4.07 -27.25
CA THR A 215 24.14 -4.60 -27.91
C THR A 215 22.88 -3.87 -27.45
N LEU A 216 22.72 -3.70 -26.13
CA LEU A 216 21.61 -2.95 -25.54
C LEU A 216 21.54 -1.53 -26.10
N LEU A 217 22.64 -0.78 -26.06
CA LEU A 217 22.67 0.60 -26.55
C LEU A 217 22.27 0.69 -28.03
N ARG A 218 22.74 -0.25 -28.87
CA ARG A 218 22.34 -0.32 -30.28
C ARG A 218 20.84 -0.59 -30.44
N ALA A 219 20.28 -1.50 -29.64
CA ALA A 219 18.85 -1.76 -29.63
C ALA A 219 18.04 -0.51 -29.24
N LEU A 220 18.51 0.26 -28.25
CA LEU A 220 17.88 1.53 -27.84
C LEU A 220 17.88 2.58 -28.95
N ASP A 221 18.94 2.67 -29.75
CA ASP A 221 19.00 3.61 -30.89
C ASP A 221 18.03 3.24 -32.02
N ASN A 222 17.73 1.95 -32.17
CA ASN A 222 16.83 1.43 -33.20
C ASN A 222 15.35 1.47 -32.78
N TYR A 223 15.01 2.23 -31.74
CA TYR A 223 13.61 2.37 -31.32
C TYR A 223 12.79 3.21 -32.30
N GLU A 224 11.84 2.57 -32.98
CA GLU A 224 10.98 3.19 -34.00
C GLU A 224 9.66 3.81 -33.47
N GLY A 225 9.54 3.98 -32.14
CA GLY A 225 8.37 4.64 -31.57
C GLY A 225 8.47 6.17 -31.59
N SER A 226 7.69 6.84 -30.73
CA SER A 226 7.69 8.32 -30.67
C SER A 226 9.09 8.88 -30.36
N SER A 227 9.48 9.97 -31.04
CA SER A 227 10.78 10.64 -30.86
C SER A 227 11.06 11.05 -29.42
N VAL A 228 10.03 11.44 -28.66
CA VAL A 228 10.16 11.78 -27.22
C VAL A 228 10.64 10.57 -26.40
N VAL A 229 10.08 9.38 -26.65
CA VAL A 229 10.49 8.13 -26.00
C VAL A 229 11.86 7.69 -26.50
N ALA A 230 12.16 7.84 -27.79
CA ALA A 230 13.49 7.54 -28.35
C ALA A 230 14.58 8.39 -27.66
N CYS A 231 14.33 9.70 -27.50
CA CYS A 231 15.23 10.60 -26.78
C CYS A 231 15.38 10.18 -25.30
N ALA A 232 14.30 9.75 -24.65
CA ALA A 232 14.37 9.26 -23.27
C ALA A 232 15.23 8.00 -23.13
N LEU A 233 15.12 7.06 -24.07
CA LEU A 233 15.93 5.84 -24.10
C LEU A 233 17.42 6.15 -24.35
N ARG A 234 17.72 7.13 -25.21
CA ARG A 234 19.10 7.59 -25.47
C ARG A 234 19.68 8.37 -24.28
N LEU A 235 18.87 9.19 -23.60
CA LEU A 235 19.33 10.01 -22.47
C LEU A 235 19.50 9.20 -21.18
N ALA A 236 18.63 8.22 -20.92
CA ALA A 236 18.62 7.43 -19.70
C ALA A 236 19.99 6.81 -19.32
N PRO A 237 20.72 6.12 -20.22
CA PRO A 237 22.05 5.58 -19.91
C PRO A 237 23.10 6.68 -19.71
N LEU A 238 22.97 7.84 -20.36
CA LEU A 238 23.95 8.94 -20.25
C LEU A 238 23.89 9.63 -18.90
N VAL A 239 22.69 9.83 -18.35
CA VAL A 239 22.50 10.57 -17.08
C VAL A 239 22.27 9.68 -15.87
N PHE A 240 21.79 8.45 -16.08
CA PHE A 240 21.54 7.41 -15.06
C PHE A 240 20.91 7.93 -13.75
N VAL A 241 19.96 8.87 -13.88
CA VAL A 241 19.09 9.28 -12.77
C VAL A 241 18.01 8.24 -12.52
N ARG A 242 17.19 8.40 -11.48
CA ARG A 242 16.06 7.48 -11.26
C ARG A 242 15.01 7.67 -12.37
N PRO A 243 14.32 6.61 -12.82
CA PRO A 243 13.28 6.74 -13.86
C PRO A 243 12.20 7.77 -13.53
N GLY A 244 11.83 7.87 -12.24
CA GLY A 244 10.87 8.84 -11.76
C GLY A 244 11.35 10.29 -11.85
N GLU A 245 12.66 10.53 -11.75
CA GLU A 245 13.29 11.84 -11.90
C GLU A 245 13.37 12.20 -13.39
N LEU A 246 13.88 11.28 -14.23
CA LEU A 246 13.97 11.46 -15.68
C LEU A 246 12.63 11.83 -16.32
N ARG A 247 11.59 11.03 -16.07
CA ARG A 247 10.28 11.25 -16.72
C ARG A 247 9.61 12.57 -16.31
N LYS A 248 9.93 13.10 -15.11
CA LYS A 248 9.33 14.31 -14.54
C LYS A 248 10.18 15.56 -14.77
N ALA A 249 11.31 15.41 -15.45
CA ALA A 249 12.24 16.49 -15.74
C ALA A 249 11.53 17.65 -16.44
N LYS A 250 11.73 18.88 -15.94
CA LYS A 250 11.18 20.10 -16.54
C LYS A 250 12.25 20.86 -17.28
N TRP A 251 11.91 21.57 -18.34
CA TRP A 251 12.88 22.40 -19.06
C TRP A 251 13.51 23.48 -18.16
N SER A 252 12.75 24.00 -17.19
CA SER A 252 13.24 24.95 -16.18
C SER A 252 14.37 24.42 -15.30
N ASP A 253 14.54 23.09 -15.23
CA ASP A 253 15.58 22.45 -14.42
C ASP A 253 16.92 22.38 -15.17
N PHE A 254 16.95 22.62 -16.48
CA PHE A 254 18.14 22.49 -17.32
C PHE A 254 18.77 23.85 -17.61
N ASP A 255 20.06 23.95 -17.28
CA ASP A 255 20.94 24.99 -17.76
C ASP A 255 21.83 24.40 -18.86
N LEU A 256 21.34 24.46 -20.10
CA LEU A 256 22.06 23.92 -21.27
C LEU A 256 23.32 24.73 -21.60
N GLY A 257 23.43 25.97 -21.12
CA GLY A 257 24.63 26.80 -21.28
C GLY A 257 25.76 26.33 -20.37
N ASN A 258 25.45 26.02 -19.11
CA ASN A 258 26.41 25.47 -18.14
C ASN A 258 26.55 23.94 -18.20
N ALA A 259 25.79 23.28 -19.08
CA ALA A 259 25.72 21.84 -19.24
C ALA A 259 25.33 21.12 -17.95
N GLU A 260 24.24 21.56 -17.31
CA GLU A 260 23.81 21.05 -16.01
C GLU A 260 22.30 20.87 -15.93
N TRP A 261 21.88 19.80 -15.26
CA TRP A 261 20.50 19.56 -14.88
C TRP A 261 20.35 19.59 -13.36
N ARG A 262 19.51 20.50 -12.85
CA ARG A 262 19.43 20.87 -11.44
C ARG A 262 18.00 20.68 -10.94
N PHE A 263 17.81 19.73 -10.02
CA PHE A 263 16.48 19.43 -9.49
C PHE A 263 16.53 18.94 -8.05
N HIS A 264 15.37 18.94 -7.39
CA HIS A 264 15.21 18.45 -6.03
C HIS A 264 14.82 16.96 -6.03
N VAL A 265 15.59 16.14 -5.31
CA VAL A 265 15.32 14.71 -5.13
C VAL A 265 14.42 14.53 -3.91
N SER A 266 13.12 14.38 -4.14
CA SER A 266 12.13 14.24 -3.05
C SER A 266 12.35 13.00 -2.17
N LYS A 267 13.03 11.96 -2.68
CA LYS A 267 13.27 10.72 -1.92
C LYS A 267 14.33 10.90 -0.82
N THR A 268 15.31 11.75 -1.06
CA THR A 268 16.44 12.02 -0.15
C THR A 268 16.37 13.42 0.46
N ASP A 269 15.40 14.23 0.03
CA ASP A 269 15.24 15.63 0.40
C ASP A 269 16.52 16.45 0.12
N THR A 270 17.11 16.25 -1.06
CA THR A 270 18.39 16.88 -1.44
C THR A 270 18.30 17.60 -2.77
N GLN A 271 19.01 18.73 -2.87
CA GLN A 271 19.27 19.39 -4.14
C GLN A 271 20.34 18.60 -4.90
N HIS A 272 20.05 18.24 -6.15
CA HIS A 272 20.93 17.46 -6.99
C HIS A 272 21.27 18.21 -8.28
N ILE A 273 22.53 18.07 -8.70
CA ILE A 273 23.06 18.64 -9.93
C ILE A 273 23.65 17.49 -10.73
N VAL A 274 23.18 17.27 -11.94
CA VAL A 274 23.68 16.27 -12.90
C VAL A 274 24.45 17.01 -13.99
N PRO A 275 25.78 16.87 -14.06
CA PRO A 275 26.54 17.37 -15.19
C PRO A 275 26.16 16.63 -16.48
N LEU A 276 26.03 17.36 -17.58
CA LEU A 276 25.63 16.84 -18.88
C LEU A 276 26.85 16.73 -19.79
N SER A 277 27.02 15.55 -20.40
CA SER A 277 28.02 15.34 -21.45
C SER A 277 27.58 15.99 -22.76
N SER A 278 28.52 16.13 -23.70
CA SER A 278 28.22 16.63 -25.05
C SER A 278 27.17 15.77 -25.78
N GLN A 279 27.19 14.45 -25.57
CA GLN A 279 26.18 13.51 -26.06
C GLN A 279 24.79 13.79 -25.45
N ALA A 280 24.72 13.99 -24.13
CA ALA A 280 23.45 14.30 -23.45
C ALA A 280 22.86 15.64 -23.94
N LEU A 281 23.70 16.66 -24.12
CA LEU A 281 23.30 17.95 -24.69
C LEU A 281 22.77 17.82 -26.12
N THR A 282 23.33 16.91 -26.92
CA THR A 282 22.86 16.66 -28.29
C THR A 282 21.44 16.12 -28.29
N VAL A 283 21.18 15.10 -27.47
CA VAL A 283 19.82 14.53 -27.30
C VAL A 283 18.84 15.57 -26.76
N LEU A 284 19.26 16.39 -25.79
CA LEU A 284 18.41 17.44 -25.22
C LEU A 284 18.06 18.54 -26.23
N ARG A 285 19.00 18.94 -27.10
CA ARG A 285 18.73 19.94 -28.15
C ARG A 285 17.77 19.42 -29.21
N GLU A 286 17.93 18.15 -29.61
CA GLU A 286 16.98 17.47 -30.50
C GLU A 286 15.57 17.45 -29.89
N LEU A 287 15.47 17.10 -28.61
CA LEU A 287 14.20 17.06 -27.90
C LEU A 287 13.59 18.44 -27.67
N TYR A 288 14.41 19.47 -27.42
CA TYR A 288 13.96 20.85 -27.23
C TYR A 288 13.24 21.39 -28.48
N ALA A 289 13.68 21.00 -29.68
CA ALA A 289 12.98 21.36 -30.92
C ALA A 289 11.55 20.79 -31.01
N ILE A 290 11.24 19.75 -30.23
CA ILE A 290 9.94 19.05 -30.24
C ILE A 290 9.08 19.45 -29.05
N THR A 291 9.67 19.62 -27.86
CA THR A 291 8.95 19.79 -26.60
C THR A 291 9.28 21.08 -25.86
N GLY A 292 10.13 21.95 -26.42
CA GLY A 292 10.66 23.15 -25.76
C GLY A 292 9.61 24.20 -25.36
N ASP A 293 8.45 24.21 -26.03
CA ASP A 293 7.34 25.12 -25.69
C ASP A 293 6.53 24.65 -24.46
N GLY A 294 6.77 23.43 -23.97
CA GLY A 294 6.08 22.84 -22.84
C GLY A 294 6.84 22.94 -21.52
N GLU A 295 6.20 22.52 -20.43
CA GLU A 295 6.84 22.45 -19.11
C GLU A 295 7.81 21.27 -19.00
N TYR A 296 7.37 20.10 -19.49
CA TYR A 296 8.10 18.83 -19.33
C TYR A 296 9.03 18.57 -20.51
N VAL A 297 10.25 18.11 -20.20
CA VAL A 297 11.19 17.58 -21.19
C VAL A 297 10.59 16.38 -21.92
N PHE A 298 9.93 15.51 -21.15
CA PHE A 298 9.25 14.31 -21.62
C PHE A 298 7.74 14.41 -21.32
N PRO A 299 6.94 15.08 -22.17
CA PRO A 299 5.49 15.15 -21.97
C PRO A 299 4.79 13.81 -22.24
N SER A 300 3.57 13.67 -21.75
CA SER A 300 2.70 12.55 -22.09
C SER A 300 2.26 12.64 -23.55
N ALA A 301 2.23 11.49 -24.25
CA ALA A 301 1.75 11.45 -25.64
C ALA A 301 0.29 11.90 -25.82
N ARG A 302 -0.49 12.02 -24.73
CA ARG A 302 -1.89 12.45 -24.74
C ARG A 302 -2.09 13.91 -24.33
N THR A 303 -1.13 14.52 -23.64
CA THR A 303 -1.24 15.89 -23.12
C THR A 303 0.13 16.43 -22.72
N ASN A 304 0.36 17.72 -22.94
CA ASN A 304 1.58 18.40 -22.52
C ASN A 304 1.55 18.82 -21.03
N GLU A 305 0.41 18.71 -20.36
CA GLU A 305 0.23 19.10 -18.94
C GLU A 305 0.73 18.04 -17.95
N ARG A 306 1.14 16.87 -18.44
CA ARG A 306 1.58 15.75 -17.59
C ARG A 306 2.87 15.15 -18.15
N PRO A 307 3.75 14.65 -17.28
CA PRO A 307 4.94 13.95 -17.72
C PRO A 307 4.60 12.58 -18.34
N MET A 308 5.46 12.12 -19.23
CA MET A 308 5.52 10.76 -19.79
C MET A 308 5.21 9.71 -18.73
N SER A 309 4.45 8.65 -19.00
CA SER A 309 4.08 7.65 -17.97
C SER A 309 5.28 6.92 -17.35
N ASP A 310 5.12 6.41 -16.13
CA ASP A 310 6.14 5.60 -15.43
C ASP A 310 6.59 4.36 -16.21
N ASN A 311 5.66 3.77 -16.97
CA ASN A 311 5.91 2.57 -17.76
C ASN A 311 6.41 2.84 -19.18
N ALA A 312 6.57 4.10 -19.62
CA ALA A 312 6.87 4.37 -21.03
C ALA A 312 8.22 3.80 -21.48
N ILE A 313 9.29 4.07 -20.72
CA ILE A 313 10.64 3.55 -20.97
C ILE A 313 10.64 2.03 -20.88
N LEU A 314 10.04 1.46 -19.84
CA LEU A 314 9.95 0.01 -19.66
C LEU A 314 9.20 -0.67 -20.82
N ALA A 315 8.04 -0.13 -21.21
CA ALA A 315 7.26 -0.66 -22.32
C ALA A 315 8.02 -0.56 -23.65
N ALA A 316 8.78 0.52 -23.85
CA ALA A 316 9.62 0.69 -25.02
C ALA A 316 10.75 -0.36 -25.07
N MET A 317 11.40 -0.63 -23.93
CA MET A 317 12.41 -1.69 -23.83
C MET A 317 11.83 -3.07 -24.12
N ARG A 318 10.62 -3.38 -23.63
CA ARG A 318 9.94 -4.65 -23.96
C ARG A 318 9.63 -4.79 -25.45
N ARG A 319 9.26 -3.70 -26.13
CA ARG A 319 9.05 -3.71 -27.59
C ARG A 319 10.34 -3.95 -28.38
N LEU A 320 11.49 -3.59 -27.82
CA LEU A 320 12.80 -3.86 -28.39
C LEU A 320 13.30 -5.30 -28.10
N GLY A 321 12.47 -6.14 -27.46
CA GLY A 321 12.86 -7.50 -27.09
C GLY A 321 13.79 -7.59 -25.87
N ILE A 322 13.97 -6.48 -25.14
CA ILE A 322 14.78 -6.47 -23.91
C ILE A 322 13.88 -6.96 -22.78
N GLU A 323 14.20 -8.10 -22.18
CA GLU A 323 13.36 -8.75 -21.16
C GLU A 323 13.57 -8.16 -19.77
N LYS A 324 12.65 -8.47 -18.83
CA LYS A 324 12.69 -7.88 -17.48
C LYS A 324 13.87 -8.35 -16.67
N GLU A 325 14.25 -9.59 -16.93
CA GLU A 325 15.36 -10.33 -16.36
C GLU A 325 16.70 -9.82 -16.91
N GLU A 326 16.69 -9.10 -18.03
CA GLU A 326 17.86 -8.48 -18.65
C GLU A 326 18.07 -7.04 -18.16
N MET A 327 17.04 -6.20 -18.25
CA MET A 327 17.15 -4.78 -17.86
C MET A 327 15.85 -4.23 -17.28
N SER A 328 15.98 -3.62 -16.10
CA SER A 328 14.92 -2.89 -15.43
C SER A 328 15.07 -1.38 -15.59
N GLY A 329 14.04 -0.59 -15.25
CA GLY A 329 14.14 0.87 -15.29
C GLY A 329 15.23 1.42 -14.36
N HIS A 330 15.55 0.73 -13.27
CA HIS A 330 16.68 1.10 -12.39
C HIS A 330 18.03 0.54 -12.88
N GLY A 331 18.02 -0.31 -13.90
CA GLY A 331 19.20 -1.05 -14.33
C GLY A 331 20.29 -0.15 -14.93
N PHE A 332 19.95 0.97 -15.57
CA PHE A 332 20.96 1.95 -16.03
C PHE A 332 21.81 2.51 -14.89
N ARG A 333 21.25 2.64 -13.68
CA ARG A 333 21.97 3.13 -12.49
C ARG A 333 22.97 2.10 -11.99
N ALA A 334 22.54 0.84 -11.93
CA ALA A 334 23.40 -0.27 -11.56
C ALA A 334 24.51 -0.48 -12.59
N MET A 335 24.17 -0.43 -13.88
CA MET A 335 25.10 -0.45 -15.00
C MET A 335 26.16 0.64 -14.90
N ALA A 336 25.75 1.91 -14.74
CA ALA A 336 26.67 3.02 -14.59
C ALA A 336 27.57 2.84 -13.35
N ARG A 337 26.98 2.48 -12.20
CA ARG A 337 27.76 2.25 -10.96
C ARG A 337 28.83 1.18 -11.14
N THR A 338 28.46 0.02 -11.68
CA THR A 338 29.37 -1.11 -11.85
C THR A 338 30.46 -0.79 -12.86
N ILE A 339 30.13 -0.25 -14.02
CA ILE A 339 31.12 0.00 -15.08
C ILE A 339 32.03 1.19 -14.75
N LEU A 340 31.49 2.26 -14.15
CA LEU A 340 32.31 3.38 -13.71
C LEU A 340 33.36 2.94 -12.69
N ASP A 341 32.99 2.09 -11.74
CA ASP A 341 33.88 1.55 -10.71
C ASP A 341 34.85 0.51 -11.30
N GLU A 342 34.33 -0.60 -11.81
CA GLU A 342 35.12 -1.80 -12.13
C GLU A 342 35.88 -1.70 -13.46
N VAL A 343 35.36 -0.96 -14.43
CA VAL A 343 35.97 -0.88 -15.79
C VAL A 343 36.70 0.44 -16.01
N LEU A 344 36.11 1.55 -15.56
CA LEU A 344 36.69 2.89 -15.76
C LEU A 344 37.54 3.35 -14.58
N GLY A 345 37.54 2.63 -13.46
CA GLY A 345 38.38 2.93 -12.29
C GLY A 345 38.03 4.26 -11.63
N VAL A 346 36.78 4.71 -11.74
CA VAL A 346 36.32 5.97 -11.16
C VAL A 346 36.16 5.82 -9.66
N ARG A 347 36.64 6.82 -8.91
CA ARG A 347 36.54 6.85 -7.45
C ARG A 347 35.07 6.68 -6.99
N PRO A 348 34.75 5.68 -6.14
CA PRO A 348 33.36 5.35 -5.79
C PRO A 348 32.53 6.51 -5.21
N ASP A 349 33.14 7.39 -4.42
CA ASP A 349 32.46 8.56 -3.85
C ASP A 349 31.92 9.51 -4.93
N LEU A 350 32.62 9.69 -6.07
CA LEU A 350 32.14 10.51 -7.19
C LEU A 350 30.87 9.90 -7.81
N ILE A 351 30.85 8.56 -7.93
CA ILE A 351 29.72 7.79 -8.44
C ILE A 351 28.53 7.92 -7.48
N GLU A 352 28.75 7.73 -6.18
CA GLU A 352 27.70 7.85 -5.16
C GLU A 352 27.11 9.27 -5.08
N HIS A 353 27.95 10.31 -5.21
CA HIS A 353 27.48 11.70 -5.33
C HIS A 353 26.61 11.90 -6.57
N GLN A 354 27.00 11.32 -7.71
CA GLN A 354 26.23 11.40 -8.95
C GLN A 354 24.91 10.62 -8.87
N LEU A 355 24.86 9.54 -8.11
CA LEU A 355 23.63 8.79 -7.86
C LEU A 355 22.72 9.44 -6.82
N ALA A 356 23.09 10.60 -6.26
CA ALA A 356 22.37 11.23 -5.16
C ALA A 356 22.14 10.24 -4.00
N HIS A 357 23.15 9.41 -3.71
CA HIS A 357 23.16 8.57 -2.53
C HIS A 357 23.70 9.38 -1.35
N ALA A 358 23.20 9.10 -0.15
CA ALA A 358 23.70 9.72 1.06
C ALA A 358 25.07 9.13 1.40
N VAL A 359 26.14 9.81 0.97
CA VAL A 359 27.50 9.45 1.37
C VAL A 359 27.71 9.96 2.80
N ARG A 360 27.97 9.05 3.74
CA ARG A 360 28.35 9.38 5.11
C ARG A 360 29.85 9.66 5.14
N ASP A 361 30.25 10.87 5.50
CA ASP A 361 31.63 11.17 5.88
C ASP A 361 31.96 10.49 7.24
N PRO A 362 33.24 10.18 7.56
CA PRO A 362 33.68 9.81 8.92
C PRO A 362 33.11 10.70 10.05
N ASN A 363 32.75 11.95 9.78
CA ASN A 363 32.13 12.87 10.75
C ASN A 363 30.57 12.95 10.65
N GLY A 364 29.93 12.09 9.86
CA GLY A 364 28.47 11.91 9.83
C GLY A 364 27.64 13.01 9.15
N ARG A 365 28.26 14.03 8.55
CA ARG A 365 27.54 15.07 7.79
C ARG A 365 27.24 14.58 6.36
N ALA A 366 25.99 14.76 5.92
CA ALA A 366 25.60 14.52 4.54
C ALA A 366 26.30 15.55 3.62
N TYR A 367 26.91 15.07 2.54
CA TYR A 367 27.61 15.94 1.58
C TYR A 367 26.65 16.92 0.88
N ASN A 368 27.19 18.12 0.65
CA ASN A 368 26.50 19.30 0.15
C ASN A 368 26.32 19.27 -1.38
N ARG A 369 25.36 20.06 -1.87
CA ARG A 369 24.83 20.20 -3.25
C ARG A 369 25.85 20.24 -4.42
N THR A 370 27.13 20.55 -4.16
CA THR A 370 28.16 20.90 -5.15
C THR A 370 29.45 20.07 -5.03
N ALA A 371 29.45 19.00 -4.24
CA ALA A 371 30.65 18.18 -4.04
C ALA A 371 31.20 17.63 -5.38
N HIS A 372 32.48 17.87 -5.61
CA HIS A 372 33.26 17.36 -6.74
C HIS A 372 32.66 17.62 -8.13
N LEU A 373 31.97 18.75 -8.34
CA LEU A 373 31.36 19.06 -9.64
C LEU A 373 32.36 19.07 -10.81
N PRO A 374 33.57 19.63 -10.72
CA PRO A 374 34.56 19.56 -11.80
C PRO A 374 34.96 18.13 -12.15
N GLU A 375 35.17 17.27 -11.15
CA GLU A 375 35.53 15.86 -11.33
C GLU A 375 34.35 15.06 -11.89
N ARG A 376 33.13 15.33 -11.40
CA ARG A 376 31.91 14.72 -11.92
C ARG A 376 31.63 15.13 -13.37
N LYS A 377 31.93 16.38 -13.76
CA LYS A 377 31.88 16.81 -15.18
C LYS A 377 32.79 15.94 -16.06
N LYS A 378 34.03 15.72 -15.63
CA LYS A 378 34.98 14.82 -16.33
C LYS A 378 34.47 13.39 -16.39
N MET A 379 33.97 12.87 -15.27
CA MET A 379 33.40 11.52 -15.17
C MET A 379 32.21 11.33 -16.12
N MET A 380 31.27 12.26 -16.17
CA MET A 380 30.08 12.17 -17.03
C MET A 380 30.45 12.21 -18.52
N GLN A 381 31.49 12.97 -18.88
CA GLN A 381 32.01 12.97 -20.25
C GLN A 381 32.71 11.65 -20.57
N GLN A 382 33.64 11.20 -19.72
CA GLN A 382 34.33 9.91 -19.88
C GLN A 382 33.34 8.74 -19.99
N TRP A 383 32.29 8.75 -19.18
CA TRP A 383 31.20 7.78 -19.25
C TRP A 383 30.54 7.75 -20.62
N SER A 384 30.16 8.91 -21.14
CA SER A 384 29.46 9.01 -22.42
C SER A 384 30.37 8.62 -23.59
N ASP A 385 31.64 9.01 -23.54
CA ASP A 385 32.65 8.64 -24.54
C ASP A 385 32.90 7.12 -24.53
N TYR A 386 32.91 6.50 -23.35
CA TYR A 386 33.00 5.05 -23.21
C TYR A 386 31.81 4.34 -23.86
N LEU A 387 30.57 4.80 -23.59
CA LEU A 387 29.36 4.22 -24.19
C LEU A 387 29.40 4.30 -25.73
N ASP A 388 29.78 5.45 -26.29
CA ASP A 388 29.92 5.62 -27.74
C ASP A 388 31.03 4.74 -28.32
N ARG A 389 32.12 4.52 -27.58
CA ARG A 389 33.22 3.65 -28.00
C ARG A 389 32.77 2.20 -28.09
N ILE A 390 32.21 1.64 -27.01
CA ILE A 390 31.78 0.22 -27.00
C ILE A 390 30.65 -0.04 -28.01
N LYS A 391 29.77 0.95 -28.22
CA LYS A 391 28.70 0.88 -29.22
C LYS A 391 29.24 0.81 -30.65
N ARG A 392 30.35 1.49 -30.95
CA ARG A 392 31.05 1.46 -32.24
C ARG A 392 31.86 0.17 -32.43
N GLU A 393 32.65 -0.22 -31.43
CA GLU A 393 33.48 -1.44 -31.47
C GLU A 393 32.63 -2.69 -31.69
N GLY A 394 31.48 -2.80 -31.03
CA GLY A 394 30.59 -3.95 -31.21
C GLY A 394 29.97 -4.08 -32.61
N ARG A 395 29.98 -3.03 -33.45
CA ARG A 395 29.53 -3.14 -34.85
C ARG A 395 30.53 -3.93 -35.71
N GLN A 396 31.83 -3.88 -35.37
CA GLN A 396 32.86 -4.59 -36.13
C GLN A 396 32.85 -6.09 -35.86
N THR A 397 32.49 -6.50 -34.64
CA THR A 397 32.38 -7.91 -34.24
C THR A 397 31.13 -8.58 -34.81
N ASP A 398 29.99 -7.88 -34.86
CA ASP A 398 28.73 -8.44 -35.38
C ASP A 398 28.79 -8.66 -36.92
N SER A 399 29.55 -7.84 -37.65
CA SER A 399 29.77 -8.00 -39.10
C SER A 399 30.71 -9.14 -39.49
N GLY A 400 31.50 -9.69 -38.55
CA GLY A 400 32.42 -10.80 -38.79
C GLY A 400 31.81 -12.19 -38.56
N ALA A 401 30.62 -12.28 -37.98
CA ALA A 401 29.99 -13.56 -37.60
C ALA A 401 28.99 -14.10 -38.64
N HIS A 402 28.84 -13.45 -39.80
CA HIS A 402 27.93 -13.86 -40.89
C HIS A 402 28.66 -14.07 -42.23
N GLY A 403 29.98 -14.26 -42.18
CA GLY A 403 30.79 -14.65 -43.33
C GLY A 403 31.63 -15.85 -42.98
N ASP A 404 31.03 -17.04 -43.05
CA ASP A 404 31.63 -18.30 -43.48
C ASP A 404 30.53 -19.33 -43.76
#